data_AF-A0A3B1BE97-F1
#
_entry.id   AF-A0A3B1BE97-F1
#
_cell.length_a   1.000
_cell.length_b   1.000
_cell.length_c   1.000
_cell.angle_alpha   90.00
_cell.angle_beta   90.00
_cell.angle_gamma   90.00
#
_symmetry.space_group_name_H-M   'P 1'
#
loop_
_entity.id
_entity.type
_entity.pdbx_description
1 polymer ?
#
loop_
_entity_poly.entity_id
_entity_poly.type
_entity_poly.pdbx_seq_one_letter_code
_entity_poly.pdbx_strand_id
1 'polypeptide(L)'
;MFHILKLLLPAVIPSWRFFDVIAPSPRIQFVLLNSASPPSDEHCEWHEFRPRPAHLSFLQMLGRMFWNPERNESLFLVSCAERIVQQPTQHSEDEILKRIITELKSNHSGLTEKITHLQFRLLLVQRQDSQLQQQVVFHSRIQPLSTQDKT
;
A
#
# COMPACT_ATOMS: atom_id res chain seq x y z
N MET A 1 29.36 -28.05 10.55
CA MET A 1 28.16 -27.37 10.01
C MET A 1 28.41 -25.92 9.57
N PHE A 2 29.19 -25.11 10.31
CA PHE A 2 29.51 -23.72 9.93
C PHE A 2 30.13 -23.55 8.53
N HIS A 3 30.91 -24.53 8.08
CA HIS A 3 31.51 -24.53 6.74
C HIS A 3 30.48 -24.59 5.60
N ILE A 4 29.37 -25.32 5.80
CA ILE A 4 28.30 -25.44 4.79
C ILE A 4 27.55 -24.11 4.67
N LEU A 5 27.25 -23.46 5.80
CA LEU A 5 26.65 -22.11 5.80
C LEU A 5 27.55 -21.11 5.08
N LYS A 6 28.87 -21.18 5.30
CA LYS A 6 29.86 -20.30 4.65
C LYS A 6 29.96 -20.53 3.13
N LEU A 7 29.80 -21.77 2.67
CA LEU A 7 29.79 -22.13 1.25
C LEU A 7 28.46 -21.77 0.55
N LEU A 8 27.34 -21.82 1.27
CA LEU A 8 26.01 -21.51 0.73
C LEU A 8 25.67 -20.02 0.79
N LEU A 9 26.25 -19.25 1.71
CA LEU A 9 25.96 -17.82 1.88
C LEU A 9 26.04 -17.02 0.55
N PRO A 10 27.07 -17.22 -0.30
CA PRO A 10 27.16 -16.51 -1.58
C PRO A 10 26.14 -16.99 -2.61
N ALA A 11 25.65 -18.23 -2.51
CA ALA A 11 24.66 -18.80 -3.41
C ALA A 11 23.21 -18.48 -3.01
N VAL A 12 22.97 -18.25 -1.71
CA VAL A 12 21.65 -17.91 -1.15
C VAL A 12 21.33 -16.43 -1.31
N ILE A 13 22.36 -15.56 -1.35
CA ILE A 13 22.18 -14.13 -1.60
C ILE A 13 22.40 -13.88 -3.10
N PRO A 14 21.33 -13.85 -3.93
CA PRO A 14 21.49 -13.53 -5.34
C PRO A 14 22.20 -12.18 -5.47
N SER A 15 23.13 -12.08 -6.41
CA SER A 15 23.80 -10.81 -6.69
C SER A 15 22.74 -9.77 -7.02
N TRP A 16 22.72 -8.66 -6.27
CA TRP A 16 21.78 -7.54 -6.44
C TRP A 16 21.90 -6.81 -7.78
N ARG A 17 22.70 -7.32 -8.72
CA ARG A 17 22.84 -6.88 -10.12
C ARG A 17 21.67 -7.28 -11.03
N PHE A 18 20.61 -7.89 -10.50
CA PHE A 18 19.47 -8.34 -11.32
C PHE A 18 18.54 -7.21 -11.79
N PHE A 19 18.62 -6.02 -11.19
CA PHE A 19 17.73 -4.92 -11.52
C PHE A 19 18.51 -3.77 -12.16
N ASP A 20 18.51 -3.73 -13.50
CA ASP A 20 19.16 -2.67 -14.27
C ASP A 20 18.43 -1.32 -14.15
N VAL A 21 17.14 -1.33 -13.74
CA VAL A 21 16.31 -0.12 -13.58
C VAL A 21 15.42 -0.23 -12.34
N ILE A 22 15.37 0.84 -11.55
CA ILE A 22 14.40 1.01 -10.46
C ILE A 22 13.20 1.76 -11.02
N ALA A 23 12.11 1.06 -11.31
CA ALA A 23 10.88 1.70 -11.79
C ALA A 23 10.17 2.50 -10.67
N PRO A 24 9.39 3.54 -11.02
CA PRO A 24 8.54 4.25 -10.06
C PRO A 24 7.56 3.27 -9.40
N SER A 25 7.54 3.24 -8.07
CA SER A 25 6.68 2.33 -7.31
C SER A 25 5.39 3.03 -6.90
N PRO A 26 4.20 2.48 -7.23
CA PRO A 26 2.94 3.09 -6.83
C PRO A 26 2.73 2.99 -5.32
N ARG A 27 2.33 4.11 -4.73
CA ARG A 27 1.90 4.26 -3.33
C ARG A 27 0.39 4.47 -3.31
N ILE A 28 -0.28 3.75 -2.43
CA ILE A 28 -1.72 3.90 -2.23
C ILE A 28 -1.91 4.88 -1.07
N GLN A 29 -2.67 5.94 -1.31
CA GLN A 29 -3.17 6.81 -0.26
C GLN A 29 -4.69 6.77 -0.26
N PHE A 30 -5.30 6.95 0.90
CA PHE A 30 -6.75 7.00 1.03
C PHE A 30 -7.20 8.20 1.86
N VAL A 31 -8.44 8.60 1.62
CA VAL A 31 -9.13 9.67 2.34
C VAL A 31 -10.51 9.19 2.76
N LEU A 32 -10.90 9.61 3.96
CA LEU A 32 -12.21 9.37 4.53
C LEU A 32 -13.08 10.61 4.34
N LEU A 33 -14.28 10.44 3.80
CA LEU A 33 -15.17 11.53 3.39
C LEU A 33 -16.49 11.46 4.14
N ASN A 34 -17.08 12.63 4.38
CA ASN A 34 -18.41 12.77 4.98
C ASN A 34 -19.55 12.88 3.97
N SER A 35 -19.23 12.99 2.67
CA SER A 35 -20.19 13.11 1.58
C SER A 35 -19.67 12.44 0.31
N ALA A 36 -20.56 12.22 -0.66
CA ALA A 36 -20.22 11.66 -1.98
C ALA A 36 -19.55 12.67 -2.92
N SER A 37 -19.16 13.85 -2.43
CA SER A 37 -18.49 14.87 -3.24
C SER A 37 -16.99 14.59 -3.32
N PRO A 38 -16.32 14.89 -4.43
CA PRO A 38 -14.88 14.72 -4.55
C PRO A 38 -14.15 15.57 -3.50
N PRO A 39 -13.09 15.04 -2.88
CA PRO A 39 -12.27 15.79 -1.94
C PRO A 39 -11.64 16.99 -2.65
N SER A 40 -11.65 18.14 -1.99
CA SER A 40 -10.77 19.25 -2.37
C SER A 40 -9.38 18.93 -1.82
N ASP A 41 -8.38 18.82 -2.69
CA ASP A 41 -7.02 18.40 -2.31
C ASP A 41 -6.38 19.28 -1.21
N GLU A 42 -6.84 20.54 -1.05
CA GLU A 42 -6.35 21.47 -0.02
C GLU A 42 -6.93 21.24 1.39
N HIS A 43 -8.05 20.52 1.51
CA HIS A 43 -8.78 20.37 2.78
C HIS A 43 -8.91 18.91 3.25
N CYS A 44 -8.34 17.97 2.51
CA CYS A 44 -8.46 16.55 2.79
C CYS A 44 -7.13 15.94 3.23
N GLU A 45 -7.13 15.32 4.41
CA GLU A 45 -5.98 14.60 4.93
C GLU A 45 -5.88 13.23 4.26
N TRP A 46 -4.87 13.06 3.39
CA TRP A 46 -4.61 11.80 2.69
C TRP A 46 -3.63 10.95 3.52
N HIS A 47 -4.05 9.72 3.85
CA HIS A 47 -3.26 8.79 4.64
C HIS A 47 -2.62 7.71 3.76
N GLU A 48 -1.35 7.38 4.00
CA GLU A 48 -0.69 6.26 3.32
C GLU A 48 -1.26 4.92 3.80
N PHE A 49 -1.63 4.05 2.85
CA PHE A 49 -2.09 2.71 3.16
C PHE A 49 -0.88 1.82 3.49
N ARG A 50 -0.80 1.36 4.75
CA ARG A 50 0.33 0.60 5.34
C ARG A 50 1.65 1.38 5.34
N PRO A 51 1.78 2.41 6.20
CA PRO A 51 3.02 3.17 6.33
C PRO A 51 4.16 2.25 6.77
N ARG A 52 5.37 2.57 6.30
CA ARG A 52 6.55 1.80 6.68
C ARG A 52 6.85 2.03 8.16
N PRO A 53 7.12 0.96 8.93
CA PRO A 53 7.51 1.12 10.33
C PRO A 53 8.84 1.88 10.40
N ALA A 54 8.91 2.89 11.27
CA ALA A 54 10.11 3.71 11.47
C ALA A 54 11.29 2.90 12.01
N HIS A 55 11.00 1.91 12.86
CA HIS A 55 12.01 1.03 13.44
C HIS A 55 11.52 -0.43 13.42
N LEU A 56 12.44 -1.34 13.18
CA LEU A 56 12.24 -2.78 13.29
C LEU A 56 13.35 -3.35 14.18
N SER A 57 12.98 -4.15 15.17
CA SER A 57 13.98 -4.86 15.97
C SER A 57 14.60 -6.00 15.17
N PHE A 58 15.83 -6.37 15.52
CA PHE A 58 16.55 -7.46 14.86
C PHE A 58 15.79 -8.80 14.91
N LEU A 59 15.16 -9.11 16.06
CA LEU A 59 14.36 -10.34 16.20
C LEU A 59 13.11 -10.31 15.31
N GLN A 60 12.42 -9.17 15.20
CA GLN A 60 11.28 -9.02 14.29
C GLN A 60 11.70 -9.17 12.83
N MET A 61 12.88 -8.67 12.46
CA MET A 61 13.44 -8.84 11.13
C MET A 61 13.67 -10.33 10.81
N LEU A 62 14.28 -11.09 11.73
CA LEU A 62 14.49 -12.53 11.56
C LEU A 62 13.18 -13.30 11.44
N GLY A 63 12.20 -13.03 12.31
CA GLY A 63 10.87 -13.66 12.21
C GLY A 63 10.20 -13.42 10.85
N ARG A 64 10.27 -12.18 10.35
CA ARG A 64 9.73 -11.79 9.03
C ARG A 64 10.45 -12.42 7.84
N MET A 65 11.67 -12.95 8.02
CA MET A 65 12.38 -13.69 6.98
C MET A 65 11.77 -15.08 6.75
N PHE A 66 11.18 -15.68 7.79
CA PHE A 66 10.51 -16.97 7.70
C PHE A 66 9.03 -16.86 7.35
N TRP A 67 8.32 -15.86 7.90
CA TRP A 67 6.89 -15.69 7.68
C TRP A 67 6.47 -14.22 7.72
N ASN A 68 5.85 -13.72 6.64
CA ASN A 68 5.34 -12.36 6.57
C ASN A 68 4.12 -12.24 5.64
N PRO A 69 2.92 -12.63 6.11
CA PRO A 69 1.71 -12.65 5.29
C PRO A 69 1.30 -11.23 4.85
N GLU A 70 1.48 -10.24 5.73
CA GLU A 70 1.22 -8.82 5.44
C GLU A 70 2.04 -8.31 4.24
N ARG A 71 3.29 -8.78 4.12
CA ARG A 71 4.13 -8.42 2.97
C ARG A 71 3.62 -9.05 1.68
N ASN A 72 3.13 -10.29 1.71
CA ASN A 72 2.56 -10.94 0.52
C ASN A 72 1.32 -10.19 0.03
N GLU A 73 0.44 -9.79 0.94
CA GLU A 73 -0.72 -8.98 0.60
C GLU A 73 -0.33 -7.59 0.08
N SER A 74 0.67 -6.96 0.69
CA SER A 74 1.19 -5.67 0.21
C SER A 74 1.75 -5.76 -1.22
N LEU A 75 2.45 -6.85 -1.55
CA LEU A 75 2.95 -7.10 -2.91
C LEU A 75 1.81 -7.32 -3.91
N PHE A 76 0.75 -8.02 -3.51
CA PHE A 76 -0.45 -8.18 -4.33
C PHE A 76 -1.11 -6.83 -4.61
N LEU A 77 -1.25 -5.97 -3.61
CA LEU A 77 -1.83 -4.63 -3.77
C LEU A 77 -0.99 -3.72 -4.67
N VAL A 78 0.34 -3.79 -4.55
CA VAL A 78 1.25 -3.10 -5.48
C VAL A 78 1.02 -3.59 -6.92
N SER A 79 0.89 -4.91 -7.13
CA SER A 79 0.59 -5.46 -8.45
C SER A 79 -0.76 -4.97 -9.00
N CYS A 80 -1.79 -4.85 -8.15
CA CYS A 80 -3.06 -4.24 -8.53
C CYS A 80 -2.89 -2.77 -8.92
N ALA A 81 -2.11 -2.00 -8.16
CA ALA A 81 -1.84 -0.60 -8.45
C ALA A 81 -1.07 -0.42 -9.77
N GLU A 82 -0.06 -1.25 -10.02
CA GLU A 82 0.69 -1.28 -11.29
C GLU A 82 -0.24 -1.57 -12.47
N ARG A 83 -1.14 -2.55 -12.32
CA ARG A 83 -2.16 -2.84 -13.34
C ARG A 83 -3.07 -1.64 -13.59
N ILE A 84 -3.55 -0.95 -12.55
CA ILE A 84 -4.38 0.26 -12.72
C ILE A 84 -3.63 1.34 -13.51
N VAL A 85 -2.35 1.56 -13.21
CA VAL A 85 -1.53 2.56 -13.89
C VAL A 85 -1.33 2.21 -15.38
N GLN A 86 -1.15 0.93 -15.71
CA GLN A 86 -0.98 0.49 -17.09
C GLN A 86 -2.31 0.42 -17.85
N GLN A 87 -3.34 -0.17 -17.23
CA GLN A 87 -4.66 -0.36 -17.77
C GLN A 87 -5.70 -0.35 -16.62
N PRO A 88 -6.44 0.75 -16.43
CA PRO A 88 -7.45 0.84 -15.39
C PRO A 88 -8.46 -0.30 -15.51
N THR A 89 -8.48 -1.19 -14.51
CA THR A 89 -9.41 -2.32 -14.42
C THR A 89 -10.23 -2.20 -13.13
N GLN A 90 -11.54 -2.38 -13.25
CA GLN A 90 -12.46 -2.30 -12.12
C GLN A 90 -12.10 -3.33 -11.03
N HIS A 91 -11.67 -4.53 -11.43
CA HIS A 91 -11.25 -5.56 -10.49
C HIS A 91 -10.10 -5.10 -9.57
N SER A 92 -9.05 -4.49 -10.13
CA SER A 92 -7.90 -4.05 -9.33
C SER A 92 -8.28 -2.94 -8.35
N GLU A 93 -9.18 -2.04 -8.78
CA GLU A 93 -9.75 -0.98 -7.94
C GLU A 93 -10.59 -1.56 -6.79
N ASP A 94 -11.47 -2.51 -7.09
CA ASP A 94 -12.33 -3.20 -6.12
C ASP A 94 -11.49 -3.94 -5.07
N GLU A 95 -10.42 -4.61 -5.51
CA GLU A 95 -9.54 -5.35 -4.62
C GLU A 95 -8.85 -4.41 -3.63
N ILE A 96 -8.33 -3.26 -4.08
CA ILE A 96 -7.70 -2.25 -3.22
C ILE A 96 -8.72 -1.67 -2.23
N LEU A 97 -9.89 -1.22 -2.72
CA LEU A 97 -10.96 -0.69 -1.87
C LEU A 97 -11.36 -1.70 -0.78
N LYS A 98 -11.56 -2.96 -1.15
CA LYS A 98 -11.95 -4.02 -0.22
C LYS A 98 -10.93 -4.19 0.91
N ARG A 99 -9.62 -4.14 0.63
CA ARG A 99 -8.58 -4.28 1.66
C ARG A 99 -8.54 -3.08 2.57
N ILE A 100 -8.61 -1.86 2.01
CA ILE A 100 -8.65 -0.63 2.81
C ILE A 100 -9.85 -0.65 3.77
N ILE A 101 -11.04 -0.99 3.27
CA ILE A 101 -12.26 -1.09 4.10
C ILE A 101 -12.09 -2.14 5.20
N THR A 102 -11.52 -3.31 4.87
CA THR A 102 -11.32 -4.41 5.83
C THR A 102 -10.36 -3.99 6.95
N GLU A 103 -9.26 -3.33 6.61
CA GLU A 103 -8.27 -2.84 7.57
C GLU A 103 -8.84 -1.71 8.46
N LEU A 104 -9.62 -0.80 7.87
CA LEU A 104 -10.33 0.26 8.60
C LEU A 104 -11.33 -0.31 9.62
N LYS A 105 -12.08 -1.36 9.25
CA LYS A 105 -13.00 -2.06 10.15
C LYS A 105 -12.26 -2.76 11.29
N SER A 106 -11.17 -3.47 10.98
CA SER A 106 -10.37 -4.19 11.98
C SER A 106 -9.72 -3.27 13.01
N ASN A 107 -9.30 -2.06 12.61
CA ASN A 107 -8.55 -1.17 13.48
C ASN A 107 -9.43 -0.27 14.36
N HIS A 108 -10.77 -0.28 14.21
CA HIS A 108 -11.82 0.46 14.97
C HIS A 108 -11.59 1.96 15.26
N SER A 109 -10.43 2.52 14.94
CA SER A 109 -9.93 3.79 15.50
C SER A 109 -10.08 4.96 14.53
N GLY A 110 -10.62 4.72 13.33
CA GLY A 110 -10.72 5.73 12.26
C GLY A 110 -12.14 6.02 11.79
N LEU A 111 -13.15 5.27 12.23
CA LEU A 111 -14.53 5.45 11.78
C LEU A 111 -15.32 6.26 12.81
N THR A 112 -15.25 7.59 12.72
CA THR A 112 -16.23 8.45 13.40
C THR A 112 -17.59 8.31 12.71
N GLU A 113 -18.70 8.44 13.44
CA GLU A 113 -20.08 8.36 12.91
C GLU A 113 -20.36 9.26 11.69
N LYS A 114 -19.53 10.28 11.47
CA LYS A 114 -19.63 11.24 10.36
C LYS A 114 -19.02 10.75 9.05
N ILE A 115 -18.23 9.68 9.07
CA ILE A 115 -17.51 9.19 7.89
C ILE A 115 -18.42 8.21 7.15
N THR A 116 -18.74 8.56 5.91
CA THR A 116 -19.73 7.83 5.10
C THR A 116 -19.12 7.25 3.82
N HIS A 117 -18.00 7.78 3.35
CA HIS A 117 -17.37 7.38 2.10
C HIS A 117 -15.85 7.28 2.21
N LEU A 118 -15.26 6.53 1.27
CA LEU A 118 -13.84 6.30 1.11
C LEU A 118 -13.44 6.56 -0.34
N GLN A 119 -12.29 7.18 -0.54
CA GLN A 119 -11.64 7.23 -1.84
C GLN A 119 -10.15 6.93 -1.67
N PHE A 120 -9.53 6.30 -2.66
CA PHE A 120 -8.08 6.14 -2.72
C PHE A 120 -7.50 6.81 -3.96
N ARG A 121 -6.22 7.15 -3.89
CA ARG A 121 -5.42 7.64 -5.00
C ARG A 121 -4.10 6.89 -5.09
N LEU A 122 -3.54 6.83 -6.29
CA LEU A 122 -2.21 6.27 -6.52
C LEU A 122 -1.21 7.38 -6.76
N LEU A 123 -0.08 7.31 -6.06
CA LEU A 123 1.07 8.20 -6.26
C LEU A 123 2.24 7.41 -6.81
N LEU A 124 2.82 7.86 -7.90
CA LEU A 124 4.13 7.40 -8.33
C LEU A 124 5.18 8.25 -7.62
N VAL A 125 6.05 7.57 -6.88
CA VAL A 125 7.22 8.21 -6.27
C VAL A 125 8.43 7.85 -7.12
N GLN A 126 9.04 8.88 -7.68
CA GLN A 126 10.28 8.75 -8.45
C GLN A 126 11.35 9.66 -7.88
N ARG A 127 12.60 9.23 -7.99
CA ARG A 127 13.75 10.07 -7.66
C ARG A 127 14.18 10.76 -8.94
N GLN A 128 14.02 12.07 -8.99
CA GLN A 128 14.59 12.91 -10.05
C GLN A 128 15.76 13.66 -9.43
N ASP A 129 16.98 13.33 -9.88
CA ASP A 129 18.24 13.83 -9.33
C ASP A 129 18.38 13.56 -7.81
N SER A 130 18.25 14.63 -7.02
CA SER A 130 18.36 14.62 -5.56
C SER A 130 17.02 14.82 -4.85
N GLN A 131 15.91 14.94 -5.59
CA GLN A 131 14.58 15.17 -5.03
C GLN A 131 13.66 13.99 -5.28
N LEU A 132 12.82 13.69 -4.28
CA LEU A 132 11.71 12.75 -4.44
C LEU A 132 10.53 13.53 -5.01
N GLN A 133 10.14 13.19 -6.22
CA GLN A 133 8.94 13.73 -6.84
C GLN A 133 7.79 12.74 -6.65
N GLN A 134 6.66 13.26 -6.19
CA GLN A 134 5.42 12.51 -6.06
C GLN A 134 4.43 13.02 -7.08
N GLN A 135 3.89 12.12 -7.90
CA GLN A 135 2.87 12.46 -8.88
C GLN A 135 1.63 11.60 -8.63
N VAL A 136 0.48 12.24 -8.48
CA VAL A 136 -0.80 11.53 -8.45
C VAL A 136 -1.14 11.09 -9.87
N VAL A 137 -1.35 9.79 -10.07
CA VAL A 137 -1.60 9.19 -11.39
C VAL A 137 -3.01 8.63 -11.54
N PHE A 138 -3.74 8.47 -10.43
CA PHE A 138 -5.08 7.90 -10.44
C PHE A 138 -5.87 8.30 -9.20
N HIS A 139 -7.17 8.55 -9.38
CA HIS A 139 -8.16 8.63 -8.31
C HIS A 139 -9.21 7.55 -8.52
N SER A 140 -9.53 6.81 -7.46
CA SER A 140 -10.60 5.83 -7.48
C SER A 140 -11.97 6.51 -7.51
N ARG A 141 -13.00 5.72 -7.78
CA ARG A 141 -14.37 6.08 -7.45
C ARG A 141 -14.52 6.29 -5.94
N ILE A 142 -15.53 7.08 -5.58
CA ILE A 142 -15.93 7.28 -4.19
C ILE A 142 -16.79 6.08 -3.78
N GLN A 143 -16.30 5.31 -2.82
CA GLN A 143 -16.96 4.10 -2.34
C GLN A 143 -17.67 4.38 -1.01
N PRO A 144 -19.00 4.12 -0.90
CA PRO A 144 -19.69 4.24 0.37
C PRO A 144 -19.20 3.20 1.37
N LEU A 145 -18.92 3.65 2.59
CA LEU A 145 -18.63 2.81 3.75
C LEU A 145 -19.98 2.47 4.38
N SER A 146 -20.64 1.42 3.92
CA SER A 146 -21.94 1.03 4.48
C SER A 146 -21.81 0.70 5.97
N THR A 147 -22.28 1.60 6.84
CA THR A 147 -22.70 1.31 8.20
C THR A 147 -24.06 0.62 8.13
N GLN A 148 -24.06 -0.66 7.80
CA GLN A 148 -25.21 -1.52 8.03
C GLN A 148 -24.79 -2.72 8.86
N ASP A 149 -24.54 -2.47 10.15
CA ASP A 149 -25.05 -3.37 11.17
C ASP A 149 -26.52 -3.01 11.34
N LYS A 150 -27.38 -3.67 10.57
CA LYS A 150 -28.80 -3.81 10.95
C LYS A 150 -28.86 -5.01 11.89
N THR A 151 -29.10 -4.69 13.17
CA THR A 151 -29.82 -5.47 14.20
C THR A 151 -30.43 -6.78 13.75
#